data_AF-A0A7Z2W023-F1
#
_entry.id   AF-A0A7Z2W023-F1
#
_cell.length_a   1.000
_cell.length_b   1.000
_cell.length_c   1.000
_cell.angle_alpha   90.00
_cell.angle_beta   90.00
_cell.angle_gamma   90.00
#
_symmetry.space_group_name_H-M   'P 1'
#
loop_
_entity.id
_entity.type
_entity.pdbx_description
1 polymer ?
#
loop_
_entity_poly.entity_id
_entity_poly.type
_entity_poly.pdbx_seq_one_letter_code
_entity_poly.pdbx_strand_id
1 'polypeptide(L)'
;MTTWEDFLKVFKKLSEPSKPGSVMIRFITRYMEPADGIAYLIQYEGKEIRGTTTTTDNHVLVSPASLHPIRVHAWSRKRKGFKLIDTLTPVVGTPQLVYETMKTYKQPGATKPHPKSAGQAGSAPAAPPRSVPPGPSPTDNQGVTPKPDQDSSKAPLARSERPLPDEITYSQLKNIFPLAEEAYLTQVKDELNRDLPRYKLDTIYRRAHFFAQAREEAGAGLKANVESLNYKVDTLKSTFRYYRLHPDVAARHGRIDRLEGRRRVVLQPANQEAIANHAYGSRAGNGPPETGEGWKYRGRGIFQLTGASNYAEFNTGYRSLWDGEHPDFTSQPEKIVDFPFNIRSAVWFWVANKVYERADQGASDNAVEKVTEKINPALKHLDMRQHNFRTLTYPAFK
;
A
#
# COMPACT_ATOMS: atom_id res chain seq x y z
N MET A 1 -2.06 12.27 -30.51
CA MET A 1 -1.62 11.68 -29.24
C MET A 1 -1.40 10.21 -29.49
N THR A 2 -0.16 9.80 -29.75
CA THR A 2 0.17 8.45 -30.25
C THR A 2 1.03 7.65 -29.26
N THR A 3 1.31 8.20 -28.08
CA THR A 3 2.11 7.54 -27.04
C THR A 3 1.45 7.70 -25.67
N TRP A 4 1.61 6.68 -24.81
CA TRP A 4 1.10 6.69 -23.44
C TRP A 4 1.74 7.79 -22.56
N GLU A 5 2.97 8.20 -22.89
CA GLU A 5 3.69 9.27 -22.20
C GLU A 5 3.00 10.63 -22.38
N ASP A 6 2.45 10.89 -23.57
CA ASP A 6 1.70 12.13 -23.84
C ASP A 6 0.30 12.09 -23.20
N PHE A 7 -0.30 10.91 -23.08
CA PHE A 7 -1.57 10.73 -22.34
C PHE A 7 -1.42 11.11 -20.85
N LEU A 8 -0.29 10.77 -20.22
CA LEU A 8 0.01 11.19 -18.85
C LEU A 8 0.19 12.71 -18.69
N LYS A 9 0.66 13.41 -19.73
CA LYS A 9 0.77 14.88 -19.71
C LYS A 9 -0.61 15.55 -19.75
N VAL A 10 -1.57 14.97 -20.47
CA VAL A 10 -2.96 15.47 -20.55
C VAL A 10 -3.75 15.20 -19.27
N PHE A 11 -3.42 14.14 -18.51
CA PHE A 11 -4.01 13.86 -17.19
C PHE A 11 -3.93 15.07 -16.22
N LYS A 12 -2.99 16.00 -16.45
CA LYS A 12 -2.84 17.25 -15.67
C LYS A 12 -3.74 18.42 -16.11
N LYS A 13 -4.50 18.31 -17.20
CA LYS A 13 -5.45 19.34 -17.66
C LYS A 13 -6.89 18.84 -17.50
N LEU A 14 -7.66 19.53 -16.65
CA LEU A 14 -9.09 19.31 -16.40
C LEU A 14 -9.85 19.16 -17.72
N SER A 15 -10.52 18.03 -17.91
CA SER A 15 -11.43 17.78 -19.04
C SER A 15 -12.88 17.97 -18.60
N GLU A 16 -13.73 18.39 -19.54
CA GLU A 16 -15.09 18.91 -19.31
C GLU A 16 -15.98 17.99 -18.42
N PRO A 17 -16.75 18.56 -17.46
CA PRO A 17 -17.44 17.81 -16.42
C PRO A 17 -18.69 17.02 -16.88
N SER A 18 -18.97 16.92 -18.18
CA SER A 18 -20.21 16.33 -18.71
C SER A 18 -20.03 15.07 -19.57
N LYS A 19 -18.79 14.68 -19.92
CA LYS A 19 -18.52 13.50 -20.76
C LYS A 19 -17.55 12.54 -20.08
N PRO A 20 -17.62 11.23 -20.37
CA PRO A 20 -16.60 10.28 -19.94
C PRO A 20 -15.21 10.68 -20.45
N GLY A 21 -14.19 10.53 -19.61
CA GLY A 21 -12.80 10.67 -20.03
C GLY A 21 -12.35 9.51 -20.92
N SER A 22 -11.32 9.76 -21.73
CA SER A 22 -10.71 8.72 -22.56
C SER A 22 -10.02 7.66 -21.69
N VAL A 23 -10.10 6.40 -22.10
CA VAL A 23 -9.49 5.25 -21.42
C VAL A 23 -8.36 4.70 -22.29
N MET A 24 -7.14 4.75 -21.78
CA MET A 24 -5.96 4.16 -22.40
C MET A 24 -5.71 2.77 -21.80
N ILE A 25 -5.82 1.73 -22.61
CA ILE A 25 -5.63 0.33 -22.19
C ILE A 25 -4.27 -0.13 -22.68
N ARG A 26 -3.37 -0.51 -21.77
CA ARG A 26 -1.99 -0.89 -22.10
C ARG A 26 -1.71 -2.33 -21.70
N PHE A 27 -1.30 -3.16 -22.67
CA PHE A 27 -0.97 -4.56 -22.44
C PHE A 27 0.51 -4.68 -22.06
N ILE A 28 0.77 -5.25 -20.89
CA ILE A 28 2.11 -5.31 -20.32
C ILE A 28 2.43 -6.72 -19.83
N THR A 29 3.73 -7.02 -19.73
CA THR A 29 4.21 -8.26 -19.12
C THR A 29 4.09 -8.18 -17.60
N ARG A 30 4.28 -9.32 -16.92
CA ARG A 30 4.43 -9.35 -15.44
C ARG A 30 5.58 -8.47 -14.91
N TYR A 31 6.48 -8.00 -15.79
CA TYR A 31 7.62 -7.15 -15.48
C TYR A 31 7.39 -5.69 -15.89
N MET A 32 6.14 -5.31 -16.24
CA MET A 32 5.76 -3.95 -16.69
C MET A 32 6.40 -3.52 -18.02
N GLU A 33 6.91 -4.47 -18.80
CA GLU A 33 7.42 -4.21 -20.15
C GLU A 33 6.28 -4.29 -21.18
N PRO A 34 6.39 -3.64 -22.35
CA PRO A 34 5.43 -3.82 -23.43
C PRO A 34 5.24 -5.30 -23.79
N ALA A 35 4.01 -5.79 -23.70
CA ALA A 35 3.72 -7.17 -24.08
C ALA A 35 3.64 -7.27 -25.61
N ASP A 36 4.49 -8.08 -26.21
CA ASP A 36 4.49 -8.34 -27.65
C ASP A 36 3.62 -9.55 -28.02
N GLY A 37 2.91 -9.44 -29.14
CA GLY A 37 2.14 -10.52 -29.75
C GLY A 37 0.81 -10.84 -29.07
N ILE A 38 0.23 -9.91 -28.31
CA ILE A 38 -1.07 -10.09 -27.66
C ILE A 38 -2.16 -9.64 -28.62
N ALA A 39 -2.89 -10.61 -29.19
CA ALA A 39 -4.10 -10.30 -29.94
C ALA A 39 -5.23 -9.90 -28.98
N TYR A 40 -5.82 -8.73 -29.20
CA TYR A 40 -6.87 -8.16 -28.35
C TYR A 40 -8.15 -7.85 -29.12
N LEU A 41 -9.26 -7.82 -28.38
CA LEU A 41 -10.57 -7.36 -28.84
C LEU A 41 -11.18 -6.47 -27.74
N ILE A 42 -11.38 -5.20 -28.04
CA ILE A 42 -12.01 -4.24 -27.13
C ILE A 42 -13.40 -3.90 -27.69
N GLN A 43 -14.42 -4.03 -26.85
CA GLN A 43 -15.82 -3.79 -27.23
C GLN A 43 -16.43 -2.72 -26.33
N TYR A 44 -17.03 -1.68 -26.92
CA TYR A 44 -17.74 -0.63 -26.20
C TYR A 44 -18.72 0.05 -27.14
N GLU A 45 -19.92 0.38 -26.66
CA GLU A 45 -20.90 1.19 -27.43
C GLU A 45 -21.20 0.65 -28.84
N GLY A 46 -21.23 -0.68 -29.01
CA GLY A 46 -21.41 -1.33 -30.32
C GLY A 46 -20.20 -1.26 -31.26
N LYS A 47 -19.09 -0.65 -30.84
CA LYS A 47 -17.81 -0.61 -31.56
C LYS A 47 -16.91 -1.76 -31.13
N GLU A 48 -16.14 -2.27 -32.07
CA GLU A 48 -15.08 -3.25 -31.83
C GLU A 48 -13.73 -2.72 -32.33
N ILE A 49 -12.70 -2.82 -31.48
CA ILE A 49 -11.32 -2.53 -31.84
C ILE A 49 -10.53 -3.83 -31.69
N ARG A 50 -9.86 -4.24 -32.77
CA ARG A 50 -9.04 -5.47 -32.82
C ARG A 50 -7.63 -5.12 -33.24
N GLY A 51 -6.66 -5.81 -32.68
CA GLY A 51 -5.26 -5.64 -33.06
C GLY A 51 -4.38 -6.67 -32.37
N THR A 52 -3.08 -6.56 -32.64
CA THR A 52 -2.05 -7.33 -31.96
C THR A 52 -1.00 -6.37 -31.46
N THR A 53 -0.63 -6.48 -30.20
CA THR A 53 0.38 -5.61 -29.60
C THR A 53 1.78 -5.91 -30.13
N THR A 54 2.62 -4.89 -30.14
CA THR A 54 4.06 -4.99 -30.38
C THR A 54 4.83 -4.36 -29.21
N THR A 55 6.16 -4.42 -29.22
CA THR A 55 6.99 -3.78 -28.20
C THR A 55 6.89 -2.26 -28.20
N THR A 56 6.56 -1.64 -29.34
CA THR A 56 6.44 -0.18 -29.50
C THR A 56 4.98 0.29 -29.52
N ASP A 57 4.05 -0.58 -29.90
CA ASP A 57 2.62 -0.31 -29.95
C ASP A 57 1.84 -1.33 -29.13
N ASN A 58 1.76 -1.07 -27.82
CA ASN A 58 1.15 -1.96 -26.83
C ASN A 58 -0.06 -1.36 -26.12
N HIS A 59 -0.65 -0.30 -26.68
CA HIS A 59 -1.74 0.43 -26.04
C HIS A 59 -2.87 0.76 -27.01
N VAL A 60 -4.08 0.95 -26.47
CA VAL A 60 -5.25 1.34 -27.23
C VAL A 60 -5.96 2.47 -26.51
N LEU A 61 -6.15 3.59 -27.19
CA LEU A 61 -6.92 4.71 -26.69
C LEU A 61 -8.39 4.56 -27.09
N VAL A 62 -9.27 4.60 -26.09
CA VAL A 62 -10.73 4.53 -26.27
C VAL A 62 -11.33 5.84 -25.77
N SER A 63 -12.26 6.42 -26.53
CA SER A 63 -12.98 7.64 -26.15
C SER A 63 -14.49 7.36 -26.14
N PRO A 64 -15.03 6.82 -25.04
CA PRO A 64 -16.44 6.45 -24.94
C PRO A 64 -17.33 7.70 -24.81
N ALA A 65 -18.54 7.66 -25.38
CA ALA A 65 -19.52 8.75 -25.28
C ALA A 65 -20.40 8.66 -24.02
N SER A 66 -20.43 7.49 -23.37
CA SER A 66 -21.25 7.15 -22.21
C SER A 66 -20.45 6.36 -21.17
N LEU A 67 -21.04 6.14 -19.99
CA LEU A 67 -20.45 5.34 -18.91
C LEU A 67 -20.71 3.83 -19.07
N HIS A 68 -21.15 3.39 -20.26
CA HIS A 68 -21.33 1.97 -20.53
C HIS A 68 -19.98 1.24 -20.46
N PRO A 69 -19.96 -0.02 -20.01
CA PRO A 69 -18.70 -0.73 -19.81
C PRO A 69 -17.93 -0.97 -21.11
N ILE A 70 -16.61 -0.82 -21.04
CA ILE A 70 -15.66 -1.23 -22.06
C ILE A 70 -15.17 -2.64 -21.70
N ARG A 71 -15.45 -3.62 -22.56
CA ARG A 71 -15.03 -5.01 -22.37
C ARG A 71 -13.72 -5.27 -23.08
N VAL A 72 -12.70 -5.68 -22.33
CA VAL A 72 -11.37 -5.97 -22.85
C VAL A 72 -11.19 -7.48 -22.93
N HIS A 73 -10.86 -7.98 -24.11
CA HIS A 73 -10.58 -9.39 -24.35
C HIS A 73 -9.18 -9.59 -24.89
N ALA A 74 -8.58 -10.72 -24.55
CA ALA A 74 -7.32 -11.18 -25.14
C ALA A 74 -7.46 -12.61 -25.68
N TRP A 75 -6.74 -12.91 -26.76
CA TRP A 75 -6.75 -14.21 -27.40
C TRP A 75 -6.15 -15.29 -26.49
N SER A 76 -6.89 -16.36 -26.26
CA SER A 76 -6.45 -17.51 -25.49
C SER A 76 -6.16 -18.70 -26.40
N ARG A 77 -4.90 -19.16 -26.41
CA ARG A 77 -4.52 -20.38 -27.15
C ARG A 77 -5.27 -21.61 -26.64
N LYS A 78 -5.49 -21.72 -25.33
CA LYS A 78 -6.22 -22.83 -24.71
C LYS A 78 -7.68 -22.89 -25.16
N ARG A 79 -8.33 -21.73 -25.33
CA ARG A 79 -9.74 -21.65 -25.76
C ARG A 79 -9.91 -21.49 -27.27
N LYS A 80 -8.82 -21.31 -28.02
CA LYS A 80 -8.82 -20.96 -29.45
C LYS A 80 -9.79 -19.80 -29.75
N GLY A 81 -9.80 -18.77 -28.90
CA GLY A 81 -10.74 -17.66 -28.99
C GLY A 81 -10.44 -16.53 -28.02
N PHE A 82 -11.12 -15.39 -28.19
CA PHE A 82 -11.02 -14.24 -27.29
C PHE A 82 -11.68 -14.55 -25.93
N LYS A 83 -10.94 -14.33 -24.86
CA LYS A 83 -11.42 -14.45 -23.48
C LYS A 83 -11.53 -13.05 -22.89
N LEU A 84 -12.66 -12.73 -22.26
CA LEU A 84 -12.81 -11.52 -21.46
C LEU A 84 -11.76 -11.53 -20.35
N ILE A 85 -10.96 -10.47 -20.27
CA ILE A 85 -9.92 -10.28 -19.25
C ILE A 85 -10.27 -9.15 -18.29
N ASP A 86 -10.98 -8.12 -18.75
CA ASP A 86 -11.43 -7.02 -17.90
C ASP A 86 -12.72 -6.34 -18.42
N THR A 87 -13.42 -5.63 -17.54
CA THR A 87 -14.59 -4.81 -17.83
C THR A 87 -14.45 -3.46 -17.14
N LEU A 88 -14.10 -2.44 -17.93
CA LEU A 88 -13.77 -1.11 -17.45
C LEU A 88 -14.99 -0.21 -17.47
N THR A 89 -15.20 0.56 -16.41
CA THR A 89 -16.24 1.61 -16.38
C THR A 89 -15.58 2.97 -16.55
N PRO A 90 -15.88 3.71 -17.63
CA PRO A 90 -15.35 5.05 -17.85
C PRO A 90 -15.71 6.00 -16.68
N VAL A 91 -14.83 6.94 -16.36
CA VAL A 91 -15.07 7.96 -15.32
C VAL A 91 -15.32 9.33 -15.96
N VAL A 92 -16.30 10.08 -15.45
CA VAL A 92 -16.65 11.42 -15.95
C VAL A 92 -15.48 12.39 -15.78
N GLY A 93 -15.13 13.11 -16.84
CA GLY A 93 -14.15 14.19 -16.83
C GLY A 93 -12.71 13.79 -16.49
N THR A 94 -12.41 12.50 -16.32
CA THR A 94 -11.09 12.02 -15.91
C THR A 94 -10.59 10.97 -16.89
N PRO A 95 -9.51 11.23 -17.65
CA PRO A 95 -8.89 10.19 -18.47
C PRO A 95 -8.36 9.06 -17.58
N GLN A 96 -8.43 7.81 -18.02
CA GLN A 96 -7.98 6.64 -17.25
C GLN A 96 -6.86 5.91 -17.99
N LEU A 97 -5.80 5.52 -17.26
CA LEU A 97 -4.76 4.63 -17.77
C LEU A 97 -4.88 3.27 -17.07
N VAL A 98 -5.11 2.21 -17.84
CA VAL A 98 -5.34 0.84 -17.37
C VAL A 98 -4.24 -0.07 -17.89
N TYR A 99 -3.76 -0.98 -17.04
CA TYR A 99 -2.71 -1.92 -17.36
C TYR A 99 -3.24 -3.37 -17.35
N GLU A 100 -3.29 -3.99 -18.52
CA GLU A 100 -3.64 -5.40 -18.67
C GLU A 100 -2.38 -6.26 -18.57
N THR A 101 -2.18 -6.88 -17.42
CA THR A 101 -1.00 -7.70 -17.17
C THR A 101 -1.17 -9.11 -17.74
N MET A 102 -0.39 -9.42 -18.77
CA MET A 102 -0.43 -10.71 -19.45
C MET A 102 0.53 -11.71 -18.80
N LYS A 103 -0.03 -12.81 -18.29
CA LYS A 103 0.75 -13.93 -17.71
C LYS A 103 1.50 -14.75 -18.76
N THR A 104 1.05 -14.71 -20.01
CA THR A 104 1.65 -15.44 -21.14
C THR A 104 1.84 -14.46 -22.29
N TYR A 105 3.09 -14.21 -22.67
CA TYR A 105 3.47 -13.26 -23.70
C TYR A 105 4.69 -13.80 -24.46
N LYS A 106 4.95 -13.28 -25.67
CA LYS A 106 6.20 -13.58 -26.38
C LYS A 106 7.28 -12.62 -25.89
N GLN A 107 8.44 -13.16 -25.53
CA GLN A 107 9.63 -12.36 -25.24
C GLN A 107 10.60 -12.52 -26.43
N PRO A 108 11.08 -11.42 -27.05
CA PRO A 108 12.13 -11.51 -28.04
C PRO A 108 13.43 -11.99 -27.37
N GLY A 109 13.83 -13.23 -27.65
CA GLY A 109 15.10 -13.79 -27.19
C GLY A 109 16.11 -13.77 -28.32
N ALA A 110 17.11 -12.89 -28.24
CA ALA A 110 18.31 -13.02 -29.07
C ALA A 110 19.27 -13.99 -28.38
N THR A 111 19.27 -15.25 -28.80
CA THR A 111 20.28 -16.21 -28.34
C THR A 111 21.61 -15.90 -29.03
N LYS A 112 22.63 -15.50 -28.26
CA LYS A 112 24.00 -15.47 -28.77
C LYS A 112 24.47 -16.91 -28.97
N PRO A 113 25.04 -17.28 -30.13
CA PRO A 113 25.66 -18.59 -30.30
C PRO A 113 26.77 -18.77 -29.27
N HIS A 114 26.81 -19.93 -28.62
CA HIS A 114 27.93 -20.30 -27.76
C HIS A 114 29.22 -20.32 -28.59
N PRO A 115 30.34 -19.76 -28.10
CA PRO A 115 31.62 -19.83 -28.81
C PRO A 115 32.03 -21.30 -28.99
N LYS A 116 32.25 -21.73 -30.22
CA LYS A 116 32.85 -23.04 -30.51
C LYS A 116 34.38 -22.88 -30.60
N SER A 117 35.07 -23.27 -29.52
CA SER A 117 36.47 -23.75 -29.43
C SER A 117 37.03 -23.36 -28.06
N ALA A 118 37.96 -24.07 -27.43
CA ALA A 118 38.44 -25.45 -27.48
C ALA A 118 39.17 -25.61 -26.13
N GLY A 119 38.87 -26.67 -25.38
CA GLY A 119 39.51 -26.96 -24.10
C GLY A 119 39.09 -28.37 -23.69
N GLN A 120 40.07 -29.24 -23.53
CA GLN A 120 39.98 -30.70 -23.50
C GLN A 120 38.79 -31.26 -22.68
N ALA A 121 38.22 -32.36 -23.20
CA ALA A 121 37.28 -33.20 -22.49
C ALA A 121 37.92 -33.73 -21.20
N GLY A 122 37.62 -33.09 -20.07
CA GLY A 122 37.78 -33.68 -18.75
C GLY A 122 36.81 -34.85 -18.64
N SER A 123 37.34 -36.03 -18.30
CA SER A 123 36.62 -37.27 -18.09
C SER A 123 35.44 -37.10 -17.12
N ALA A 124 34.34 -37.80 -17.40
CA ALA A 124 33.19 -37.88 -16.51
C ALA A 124 33.62 -38.38 -15.10
N PRO A 125 33.12 -37.81 -14.00
CA PRO A 125 33.45 -38.31 -12.66
C PRO A 125 32.92 -39.74 -12.48
N ALA A 126 33.76 -40.63 -11.97
CA ALA A 126 33.37 -41.99 -11.63
C ALA A 126 32.30 -41.99 -10.51
N ALA A 127 31.36 -42.94 -10.58
CA ALA A 127 30.34 -43.15 -9.55
C ALA A 127 30.97 -43.37 -8.16
N PRO A 128 30.36 -42.86 -7.07
CA PRO A 128 30.93 -43.01 -5.73
C PRO A 128 30.90 -44.48 -5.26
N PRO A 129 31.87 -44.92 -4.45
CA PRO A 129 31.91 -46.28 -3.94
C PRO A 129 30.75 -46.56 -2.96
N ARG A 130 30.32 -47.83 -2.90
CA ARG A 130 29.27 -48.31 -1.99
C ARG A 130 29.70 -48.15 -0.53
N SER A 131 28.76 -47.75 0.33
CA SER A 131 28.94 -47.57 1.77
C SER A 131 29.37 -48.85 2.49
N VAL A 132 30.24 -48.70 3.48
CA VAL A 132 30.73 -49.77 4.38
C VAL A 132 29.63 -50.10 5.42
N PRO A 133 29.46 -51.36 5.86
CA PRO A 133 28.47 -51.71 6.88
C PRO A 133 28.79 -51.07 8.24
N PRO A 134 27.79 -50.82 9.11
CA PRO A 134 28.02 -50.18 10.40
C PRO A 134 28.81 -51.10 11.35
N GLY A 135 29.85 -50.56 11.99
CA GLY A 135 30.53 -51.21 13.12
C GLY A 135 29.70 -51.10 14.42
N PRO A 136 30.01 -51.92 15.45
CA PRO A 136 29.22 -51.98 16.68
C PRO A 136 29.27 -50.67 17.47
N SER A 137 28.13 -50.32 18.08
CA SER A 137 27.95 -49.13 18.92
C SER A 137 28.81 -49.20 20.20
N PRO A 138 29.60 -48.15 20.51
CA PRO A 138 30.22 -48.02 21.81
C PRO A 138 29.18 -47.60 22.87
N THR A 139 29.05 -48.41 23.90
CA THR A 139 28.52 -48.06 25.21
C THR A 139 29.56 -47.25 25.94
N ASP A 140 29.33 -45.94 26.17
CA ASP A 140 29.72 -45.19 27.36
C ASP A 140 29.24 -43.73 27.30
N ASN A 141 28.75 -43.23 28.44
CA ASN A 141 28.23 -41.89 28.63
C ASN A 141 29.36 -40.86 28.73
N GLN A 142 29.48 -39.96 27.76
CA GLN A 142 30.24 -38.72 27.91
C GLN A 142 29.40 -37.55 27.40
N GLY A 143 28.86 -36.77 28.35
CA GLY A 143 28.10 -35.57 28.07
C GLY A 143 29.01 -34.37 27.81
N VAL A 144 28.81 -33.69 26.69
CA VAL A 144 29.10 -32.25 26.51
C VAL A 144 28.04 -31.67 25.56
N THR A 145 27.41 -30.58 25.99
CA THR A 145 26.41 -29.78 25.25
C THR A 145 26.90 -29.34 23.86
N PRO A 146 26.11 -29.52 22.78
CA PRO A 146 26.45 -28.98 21.47
C PRO A 146 26.26 -27.45 21.43
N LYS A 147 27.32 -26.72 21.10
CA LYS A 147 27.23 -25.40 20.47
C LYS A 147 26.78 -25.63 19.01
N PRO A 148 25.81 -24.86 18.48
CA PRO A 148 25.43 -25.01 17.07
C PRO A 148 26.55 -24.49 16.16
N ASP A 149 27.04 -25.38 15.32
CA ASP A 149 27.97 -25.11 14.23
C ASP A 149 27.37 -24.17 13.17
N GLN A 150 28.29 -23.42 12.56
CA GLN A 150 28.05 -22.52 11.44
C GLN A 150 27.60 -23.28 10.19
N ASP A 151 26.46 -22.87 9.63
CA ASP A 151 25.98 -23.37 8.36
C ASP A 151 26.73 -22.71 7.18
N SER A 152 27.23 -23.56 6.31
CA SER A 152 28.07 -23.27 5.15
C SER A 152 27.22 -22.97 3.92
N SER A 153 26.97 -21.68 3.66
CA SER A 153 26.56 -21.19 2.33
C SER A 153 27.13 -19.80 2.03
N LYS A 154 28.45 -19.74 1.81
CA LYS A 154 29.10 -18.56 1.22
C LYS A 154 28.95 -18.58 -0.30
N ALA A 155 27.85 -18.02 -0.80
CA ALA A 155 27.78 -17.45 -2.13
C ALA A 155 26.93 -16.16 -2.05
N PRO A 156 27.50 -14.96 -2.28
CA PRO A 156 26.71 -13.74 -2.25
C PRO A 156 25.76 -13.75 -3.45
N LEU A 157 24.46 -13.63 -3.17
CA LEU A 157 23.50 -13.15 -4.15
C LEU A 157 24.01 -11.78 -4.61
N ALA A 158 24.58 -11.70 -5.80
CA ALA A 158 25.02 -10.44 -6.39
C ALA A 158 23.78 -9.55 -6.59
N ARG A 159 23.46 -8.75 -5.56
CA ARG A 159 22.55 -7.62 -5.67
C ARG A 159 23.22 -6.63 -6.60
N SER A 160 22.49 -6.21 -7.63
CA SER A 160 22.86 -5.02 -8.39
C SER A 160 22.87 -3.84 -7.41
N GLU A 161 24.05 -3.48 -6.92
CA GLU A 161 24.29 -2.29 -6.12
C GLU A 161 24.33 -1.09 -7.06
N ARG A 162 23.17 -0.52 -7.37
CA ARG A 162 23.14 0.94 -7.41
C ARG A 162 23.15 1.39 -5.96
N PRO A 163 24.13 2.19 -5.49
CA PRO A 163 24.05 2.81 -4.19
C PRO A 163 22.89 3.81 -4.26
N LEU A 164 21.72 3.36 -3.80
CA LEU A 164 20.63 4.27 -3.49
C LEU A 164 21.08 5.15 -2.32
N PRO A 165 20.64 6.41 -2.24
CA PRO A 165 20.92 7.20 -1.07
C PRO A 165 20.43 6.42 0.16
N ASP A 166 21.33 6.20 1.12
CA ASP A 166 20.98 5.61 2.42
C ASP A 166 19.87 6.44 3.10
N GLU A 167 19.82 7.73 2.77
CA GLU A 167 18.86 8.70 3.25
C GLU A 167 17.58 8.80 2.39
N ILE A 168 16.48 9.22 3.02
CA ILE A 168 15.29 9.72 2.33
C ILE A 168 15.59 11.12 1.80
N THR A 169 15.15 11.44 0.58
CA THR A 169 15.35 12.76 -0.03
C THR A 169 14.05 13.55 -0.13
N TYR A 170 14.16 14.88 -0.22
CA TYR A 170 13.00 15.76 -0.43
C TYR A 170 12.27 15.42 -1.73
N SER A 171 13.00 15.17 -2.82
CA SER A 171 12.40 14.85 -4.12
C SER A 171 11.59 13.55 -4.09
N GLN A 172 12.06 12.52 -3.36
CA GLN A 172 11.30 11.31 -3.12
C GLN A 172 9.98 11.60 -2.39
N LEU A 173 10.04 12.35 -1.28
CA LEU A 173 8.83 12.72 -0.55
C LEU A 173 7.90 13.61 -1.37
N LYS A 174 8.42 14.53 -2.18
CA LYS A 174 7.60 15.42 -3.02
C LYS A 174 6.88 14.66 -4.13
N ASN A 175 7.52 13.63 -4.69
CA ASN A 175 6.87 12.73 -5.64
C ASN A 175 5.74 11.92 -4.97
N ILE A 176 5.98 11.43 -3.74
CA ILE A 176 5.00 10.66 -3.00
C ILE A 176 3.90 11.55 -2.41
N PHE A 177 4.14 12.82 -2.10
CA PHE A 177 3.21 13.75 -1.46
C PHE A 177 3.25 15.13 -2.16
N PRO A 178 2.72 15.24 -3.39
CA PRO A 178 2.88 16.42 -4.21
C PRO A 178 2.12 17.64 -3.66
N LEU A 179 1.09 17.42 -2.84
CA LEU A 179 0.29 18.49 -2.23
C LEU A 179 0.81 18.91 -0.85
N ALA A 180 1.85 18.26 -0.32
CA ALA A 180 2.49 18.65 0.92
C ALA A 180 3.41 19.86 0.69
N GLU A 181 3.50 20.72 1.70
CA GLU A 181 4.35 21.91 1.70
C GLU A 181 5.83 21.52 1.73
N GLU A 182 6.66 22.29 1.02
CA GLU A 182 8.10 22.01 0.90
C GLU A 182 8.81 22.00 2.25
N ALA A 183 8.55 23.00 3.09
CA ALA A 183 9.11 23.11 4.42
C ALA A 183 8.73 21.89 5.28
N TYR A 184 7.48 21.45 5.22
CA TYR A 184 7.01 20.29 5.97
C TYR A 184 7.69 18.99 5.49
N LEU A 185 7.78 18.74 4.18
CA LEU A 185 8.46 17.56 3.67
C LEU A 185 9.96 17.56 4.00
N THR A 186 10.59 18.74 4.04
CA THR A 186 11.98 18.88 4.48
C THR A 186 12.13 18.47 5.94
N GLN A 187 11.26 18.96 6.82
CA GLN A 187 11.21 18.56 8.23
C GLN A 187 10.96 17.05 8.41
N VAL A 188 10.04 16.46 7.64
CA VAL A 188 9.77 15.01 7.67
C VAL A 188 11.00 14.21 7.24
N LYS A 189 11.65 14.62 6.15
CA LYS A 189 12.88 14.00 5.65
C LYS A 189 13.98 14.04 6.72
N ASP A 190 14.24 15.22 7.27
CA ASP A 190 15.27 15.42 8.29
C ASP A 190 14.97 14.63 9.57
N GLU A 191 13.70 14.57 10.00
CA GLU A 191 13.28 13.81 11.17
C GLU A 191 13.49 12.30 11.00
N LEU A 192 13.11 11.74 9.85
CA LEU A 192 13.26 10.30 9.60
C LEU A 192 14.71 9.89 9.36
N ASN A 193 15.50 10.74 8.71
CA ASN A 193 16.92 10.46 8.45
C ASN A 193 17.79 10.46 9.70
N ARG A 194 17.27 10.89 10.87
CA ARG A 194 18.02 10.85 12.13
C ARG A 194 18.48 9.44 12.51
N ASP A 195 17.63 8.43 12.30
CA ASP A 195 17.96 7.04 12.62
C ASP A 195 17.05 6.04 11.86
N LEU A 196 17.24 5.94 10.54
CA LEU A 196 16.50 4.98 9.70
C LEU A 196 16.60 3.53 10.21
N PRO A 197 17.77 3.02 10.68
CA PRO A 197 17.87 1.68 11.26
C PRO A 197 17.02 1.48 12.52
N ARG A 198 17.01 2.46 13.45
CA ARG A 198 16.17 2.40 14.66
C ARG A 198 14.69 2.46 14.31
N TYR A 199 14.32 3.27 13.32
CA TYR A 199 12.94 3.39 12.83
C TYR A 199 12.47 2.22 11.96
N LYS A 200 13.37 1.27 11.64
CA LYS A 200 13.10 0.17 10.69
C LYS A 200 12.60 0.70 9.35
N LEU A 201 13.27 1.73 8.85
CA LEU A 201 13.08 2.36 7.53
C LEU A 201 14.39 2.35 6.70
N ASP A 202 15.29 1.44 7.05
CA ASP A 202 16.63 1.22 6.50
C ASP A 202 16.64 0.44 5.18
N THR A 203 15.51 -0.13 4.76
CA THR A 203 15.41 -0.84 3.49
C THR A 203 14.43 -0.16 2.54
N ILE A 204 14.66 -0.33 1.23
CA ILE A 204 13.78 0.15 0.17
C ILE A 204 12.36 -0.34 0.38
N TYR A 205 12.19 -1.63 0.69
CA TYR A 205 10.87 -2.23 0.89
C TYR A 205 10.18 -1.63 2.11
N ARG A 206 10.88 -1.46 3.23
CA ARG A 206 10.32 -0.84 4.44
C ARG A 206 9.86 0.59 4.18
N ARG A 207 10.70 1.42 3.55
CA ARG A 207 10.34 2.79 3.15
C ARG A 207 9.13 2.81 2.23
N ALA A 208 9.18 2.02 1.15
CA ALA A 208 8.11 1.96 0.17
C ALA A 208 6.77 1.54 0.79
N HIS A 209 6.76 0.51 1.65
CA HIS A 209 5.56 0.04 2.34
C HIS A 209 5.05 1.07 3.33
N PHE A 210 5.91 1.61 4.19
CA PHE A 210 5.54 2.63 5.18
C PHE A 210 4.86 3.84 4.51
N PHE A 211 5.49 4.40 3.47
CA PHE A 211 4.95 5.56 2.78
C PHE A 211 3.73 5.24 1.91
N ALA A 212 3.58 4.03 1.39
CA ALA A 212 2.40 3.65 0.63
C ALA A 212 1.15 3.65 1.51
N GLN A 213 1.30 3.16 2.74
CA GLN A 213 0.24 3.17 3.75
C GLN A 213 -0.01 4.61 4.22
N ALA A 214 1.05 5.38 4.51
CA ALA A 214 0.91 6.77 4.92
C ALA A 214 0.22 7.62 3.84
N ARG A 215 0.49 7.35 2.56
CA ARG A 215 -0.17 8.00 1.42
C ARG A 215 -1.66 7.69 1.35
N GLU A 216 -2.07 6.48 1.71
CA GLU A 216 -3.49 6.13 1.78
C GLU A 216 -4.18 6.82 2.97
N GLU A 217 -3.57 6.76 4.15
CA GLU A 217 -4.20 7.30 5.36
C GLU A 217 -4.21 8.83 5.43
N ALA A 218 -3.12 9.49 5.02
CA ALA A 218 -2.93 10.93 5.15
C ALA A 218 -3.09 11.70 3.83
N GLY A 219 -3.35 10.97 2.73
CA GLY A 219 -3.53 11.52 1.40
C GLY A 219 -2.26 12.17 0.82
N ALA A 220 -2.45 12.88 -0.30
CA ALA A 220 -1.35 13.49 -1.05
C ALA A 220 -0.64 14.66 -0.36
N GLY A 221 -1.20 15.16 0.74
CA GLY A 221 -0.65 16.25 1.55
C GLY A 221 0.09 15.78 2.80
N LEU A 222 0.14 14.47 3.07
CA LEU A 222 0.70 13.90 4.31
C LEU A 222 0.12 14.58 5.56
N LYS A 223 -1.17 14.89 5.56
CA LYS A 223 -1.81 15.62 6.66
C LYS A 223 -2.23 14.64 7.75
N ALA A 224 -1.82 14.91 8.99
CA ALA A 224 -2.31 14.20 10.15
C ALA A 224 -3.83 14.39 10.28
N ASN A 225 -4.56 13.31 10.51
CA ASN A 225 -6.01 13.36 10.63
C ASN A 225 -6.42 13.26 12.10
N VAL A 226 -7.46 14.00 12.46
CA VAL A 226 -8.27 13.74 13.66
C VAL A 226 -9.57 13.15 13.15
N GLU A 227 -9.97 11.99 13.65
CA GLU A 227 -11.25 11.42 13.22
C GLU A 227 -12.41 12.37 13.57
N SER A 228 -13.33 12.53 12.61
CA SER A 228 -14.58 13.23 12.83
C SER A 228 -15.69 12.22 13.01
N LEU A 229 -16.49 12.40 14.06
CA LEU A 229 -17.63 11.57 14.38
C LEU A 229 -18.95 12.21 13.91
N ASN A 230 -18.89 13.01 12.84
CA ASN A 230 -20.04 13.73 12.28
C ASN A 230 -20.96 12.81 11.44
N TYR A 231 -21.53 11.80 12.10
CA TYR A 231 -22.37 10.78 11.49
C TYR A 231 -23.85 11.13 11.55
N LYS A 232 -24.59 10.75 10.49
CA LYS A 232 -26.06 10.75 10.53
C LYS A 232 -26.58 9.63 11.42
N VAL A 233 -27.81 9.79 11.90
CA VAL A 233 -28.52 8.77 12.71
C VAL A 233 -28.45 7.38 12.07
N ASP A 234 -28.77 7.24 10.78
CA ASP A 234 -28.75 5.93 10.10
C ASP A 234 -27.34 5.36 9.96
N THR A 235 -26.36 6.23 9.67
CA THR A 235 -24.95 5.81 9.57
C THR A 235 -24.40 5.37 10.92
N LEU A 236 -24.82 5.99 12.03
CA LEU A 236 -24.45 5.53 13.37
C LEU A 236 -24.93 4.09 13.60
N LYS A 237 -26.20 3.80 13.28
CA LYS A 237 -26.81 2.48 13.45
C LYS A 237 -26.12 1.41 12.60
N SER A 238 -25.66 1.76 11.39
CA SER A 238 -24.93 0.80 10.54
C SER A 238 -23.48 0.60 10.99
N THR A 239 -22.81 1.66 11.44
CA THR A 239 -21.36 1.65 11.70
C THR A 239 -21.02 1.10 13.08
N PHE A 240 -21.76 1.48 14.12
CA PHE A 240 -21.40 1.18 15.50
C PHE A 240 -22.42 0.25 16.15
N ARG A 241 -21.94 -0.87 16.71
CA ARG A 241 -22.80 -1.86 17.38
C ARG A 241 -23.63 -1.25 18.51
N TYR A 242 -23.06 -0.35 19.31
CA TYR A 242 -23.79 0.34 20.38
C TYR A 242 -25.04 1.05 19.83
N TYR A 243 -24.87 1.89 18.81
CA TYR A 243 -25.95 2.66 18.21
C TYR A 243 -26.99 1.82 17.46
N ARG A 244 -26.58 0.65 16.96
CA ARG A 244 -27.50 -0.34 16.39
C ARG A 244 -28.46 -0.92 17.44
N LEU A 245 -27.97 -1.13 18.66
CA LEU A 245 -28.74 -1.69 19.78
C LEU A 245 -29.51 -0.61 20.55
N HIS A 246 -29.09 0.65 20.44
CA HIS A 246 -29.70 1.81 21.12
C HIS A 246 -30.15 2.88 20.10
N PRO A 247 -31.21 2.59 19.30
CA PRO A 247 -31.64 3.49 18.23
C PRO A 247 -32.19 4.84 18.73
N ASP A 248 -32.68 4.90 19.97
CA ASP A 248 -33.09 6.15 20.64
C ASP A 248 -31.87 7.05 20.92
N VAL A 249 -30.76 6.46 21.37
CA VAL A 249 -29.50 7.18 21.60
C VAL A 249 -28.92 7.64 20.25
N ALA A 250 -29.05 6.82 19.20
CA ALA A 250 -28.64 7.20 17.84
C ALA A 250 -29.40 8.44 17.34
N ALA A 251 -30.71 8.52 17.59
CA ALA A 251 -31.53 9.68 17.21
C ALA A 251 -31.12 10.95 17.98
N ARG A 252 -30.77 10.82 19.25
CA ARG A 252 -30.31 11.95 20.08
C ARG A 252 -28.92 12.46 19.69
N HIS A 253 -27.99 11.57 19.35
CA HIS A 253 -26.59 11.97 19.13
C HIS A 253 -26.27 12.22 17.64
N GLY A 254 -26.95 11.56 16.71
CA GLY A 254 -26.65 11.63 15.28
C GLY A 254 -27.08 12.93 14.61
N ARG A 255 -26.43 13.27 13.50
CA ARG A 255 -26.81 14.41 12.65
C ARG A 255 -28.13 14.12 11.93
N ILE A 256 -29.01 15.12 11.89
CA ILE A 256 -30.24 15.11 11.09
C ILE A 256 -30.16 16.21 10.06
N ASP A 257 -30.28 15.82 8.79
CA ASP A 257 -30.28 16.73 7.65
C ASP A 257 -31.68 16.74 7.01
N ARG A 258 -32.13 17.90 6.55
CA ARG A 258 -33.28 18.07 5.65
C ARG A 258 -32.80 18.62 4.30
N LEU A 259 -33.46 18.22 3.23
CA LEU A 259 -33.30 18.86 1.92
C LEU A 259 -34.36 19.95 1.77
N GLU A 260 -33.92 21.17 1.48
CA GLU A 260 -34.76 22.28 1.08
C GLU A 260 -34.40 22.63 -0.37
N GLY A 261 -35.19 22.10 -1.31
CA GLY A 261 -34.83 22.09 -2.73
C GLY A 261 -33.54 21.31 -2.97
N ARG A 262 -32.51 21.98 -3.50
CA ARG A 262 -31.15 21.43 -3.70
C ARG A 262 -30.20 21.68 -2.53
N ARG A 263 -30.62 22.46 -1.51
CA ARG A 263 -29.78 22.82 -0.37
C ARG A 263 -29.98 21.81 0.75
N ARG A 264 -28.88 21.40 1.37
CA ARG A 264 -28.90 20.60 2.60
C ARG A 264 -28.89 21.54 3.81
N VAL A 265 -29.86 21.36 4.69
CA VAL A 265 -29.99 22.10 5.94
C VAL A 265 -29.79 21.10 7.09
N VAL A 266 -28.86 21.40 7.99
CA VAL A 266 -28.63 20.58 9.19
C VAL A 266 -29.63 21.02 10.25
N LEU A 267 -30.59 20.16 10.56
CA LEU A 267 -31.60 20.42 11.61
C LEU A 267 -31.05 20.13 13.01
N GLN A 268 -30.23 19.08 13.10
CA GLN A 268 -29.55 18.68 14.33
C GLN A 268 -28.10 18.36 13.99
N PRO A 269 -27.11 19.07 14.56
CA PRO A 269 -25.71 18.69 14.41
C PRO A 269 -25.42 17.37 15.15
N ALA A 270 -24.41 16.63 14.70
CA ALA A 270 -23.96 15.46 15.44
C ALA A 270 -23.32 15.89 16.76
N ASN A 271 -23.71 15.25 17.87
CA ASN A 271 -22.98 15.32 19.13
C ASN A 271 -21.78 14.36 19.05
N GLN A 272 -20.71 14.82 18.40
CA GLN A 272 -19.53 14.01 18.08
C GLN A 272 -18.82 13.44 19.31
N GLU A 273 -18.77 14.21 20.40
CA GLU A 273 -18.18 13.76 21.66
C GLU A 273 -18.98 12.61 22.27
N ALA A 274 -20.31 12.75 22.38
CA ALA A 274 -21.17 11.66 22.84
C ALA A 274 -21.07 10.44 21.89
N ILE A 275 -20.97 10.67 20.58
CA ILE A 275 -20.75 9.59 19.61
C ILE A 275 -19.46 8.82 19.90
N ALA A 276 -18.34 9.51 20.07
CA ALA A 276 -17.07 8.87 20.36
C ALA A 276 -17.10 8.13 21.70
N ASN A 277 -17.64 8.76 22.75
CA ASN A 277 -17.74 8.18 24.09
C ASN A 277 -18.54 6.88 24.10
N HIS A 278 -19.66 6.81 23.38
CA HIS A 278 -20.46 5.59 23.30
C HIS A 278 -19.95 4.56 22.27
N ALA A 279 -19.29 4.99 21.20
CA ALA A 279 -18.72 4.09 20.20
C ALA A 279 -17.43 3.40 20.68
N TYR A 280 -16.64 4.11 21.49
CA TYR A 280 -15.30 3.71 21.93
C TYR A 280 -15.16 3.51 23.44
N GLY A 281 -16.19 3.83 24.25
CA GLY A 281 -16.19 3.56 25.68
C GLY A 281 -16.03 2.07 25.98
N SER A 282 -15.31 1.76 27.07
CA SER A 282 -14.99 0.39 27.51
C SER A 282 -14.23 -0.44 26.48
N ARG A 283 -13.50 0.19 25.55
CA ARG A 283 -12.70 -0.46 24.50
C ARG A 283 -11.29 0.09 24.50
N ALA A 284 -10.31 -0.77 24.20
CA ALA A 284 -8.90 -0.38 24.03
C ALA A 284 -8.36 0.48 25.20
N GLY A 285 -8.70 0.10 26.43
CA GLY A 285 -8.30 0.79 27.66
C GLY A 285 -9.15 2.00 28.05
N ASN A 286 -10.07 2.46 27.19
CA ASN A 286 -10.99 3.52 27.58
C ASN A 286 -11.91 3.04 28.70
N GLY A 287 -12.15 3.91 29.67
CA GLY A 287 -13.23 3.80 30.63
C GLY A 287 -14.61 3.85 29.99
N PRO A 288 -15.67 3.70 30.80
CA PRO A 288 -17.04 3.74 30.32
C PRO A 288 -17.38 5.11 29.70
N PRO A 289 -18.44 5.23 28.87
CA PRO A 289 -18.74 6.45 28.11
C PRO A 289 -18.75 7.76 28.94
N GLU A 290 -19.09 7.67 30.22
CA GLU A 290 -19.17 8.79 31.16
C GLU A 290 -17.80 9.41 31.48
N THR A 291 -16.69 8.71 31.23
CA THR A 291 -15.34 9.26 31.46
C THR A 291 -14.89 10.25 30.40
N GLY A 292 -15.58 10.31 29.26
CA GLY A 292 -15.17 11.15 28.12
C GLY A 292 -13.97 10.60 27.34
N GLU A 293 -13.48 9.41 27.69
CA GLU A 293 -12.23 8.89 27.13
C GLU A 293 -12.35 8.43 25.68
N GLY A 294 -13.56 8.04 25.25
CA GLY A 294 -13.80 7.72 23.84
C GLY A 294 -13.55 8.92 22.93
N TRP A 295 -13.95 10.12 23.34
CA TRP A 295 -13.64 11.37 22.63
C TRP A 295 -12.19 11.81 22.85
N LYS A 296 -11.70 11.75 24.09
CA LYS A 296 -10.33 12.16 24.44
C LYS A 296 -9.29 11.39 23.61
N TYR A 297 -9.41 10.07 23.53
CA TYR A 297 -8.49 9.16 22.83
C TYR A 297 -9.01 8.68 21.47
N ARG A 298 -9.86 9.47 20.81
CA ARG A 298 -10.26 9.23 19.42
C ARG A 298 -9.05 9.23 18.48
N GLY A 299 -9.18 8.57 17.33
CA GLY A 299 -8.19 8.40 16.28
C GLY A 299 -7.47 9.69 15.88
N ARG A 300 -6.15 9.70 16.02
CA ARG A 300 -5.27 10.81 15.57
C ARG A 300 -4.02 10.34 14.85
N GLY A 301 -3.45 11.24 14.06
CA GLY A 301 -2.18 11.02 13.37
C GLY A 301 -2.34 10.25 12.07
N ILE A 302 -1.20 9.88 11.47
CA ILE A 302 -1.14 9.25 10.15
C ILE A 302 -1.68 7.82 10.20
N PHE A 303 -1.29 7.01 11.19
CA PHE A 303 -1.78 5.63 11.36
C PHE A 303 -2.88 5.48 12.41
N GLN A 304 -3.65 6.55 12.65
CA GLN A 304 -4.87 6.55 13.47
C GLN A 304 -4.72 5.89 14.87
N LEU A 305 -3.85 6.45 15.72
CA LEU A 305 -3.72 6.02 17.11
C LEU A 305 -5.04 6.27 17.85
N THR A 306 -5.64 5.22 18.41
CA THR A 306 -7.00 5.26 19.01
C THR A 306 -7.07 4.45 20.30
N GLY A 307 -7.69 4.99 21.35
CA GLY A 307 -7.93 4.32 22.63
C GLY A 307 -6.82 4.53 23.67
N ALA A 308 -7.20 4.65 24.94
CA ALA A 308 -6.31 5.00 26.04
C ALA A 308 -5.09 4.07 26.16
N SER A 309 -5.25 2.76 25.94
CA SER A 309 -4.13 1.81 25.96
C SER A 309 -3.08 2.15 24.91
N ASN A 310 -3.49 2.44 23.68
CA ASN A 310 -2.56 2.77 22.60
C ASN A 310 -1.85 4.10 22.83
N TYR A 311 -2.54 5.09 23.41
CA TYR A 311 -1.92 6.36 23.81
C TYR A 311 -0.90 6.17 24.93
N ALA A 312 -1.20 5.35 25.93
CA ALA A 312 -0.28 5.03 27.02
C ALA A 312 0.93 4.23 26.51
N GLU A 313 0.72 3.25 25.64
CA GLU A 313 1.80 2.48 25.01
C GLU A 313 2.71 3.35 24.13
N PHE A 314 2.15 4.30 23.37
CA PHE A 314 2.97 5.27 22.64
C PHE A 314 3.78 6.15 23.59
N ASN A 315 3.17 6.65 24.66
CA ASN A 315 3.84 7.50 25.66
C ASN A 315 5.03 6.79 26.30
N THR A 316 4.83 5.56 26.77
CA THR A 316 5.88 4.75 27.39
C THR A 316 6.95 4.31 26.38
N GLY A 317 6.53 3.86 25.20
CA GLY A 317 7.41 3.37 24.14
C GLY A 317 8.18 4.47 23.41
N TYR A 318 7.82 5.74 23.55
CA TYR A 318 8.46 6.86 22.87
C TYR A 318 9.99 6.89 23.07
N ARG A 319 10.44 6.67 24.31
CA ARG A 319 11.86 6.70 24.67
C ARG A 319 12.68 5.54 24.07
N SER A 320 12.03 4.52 23.51
CA SER A 320 12.74 3.46 22.78
C SER A 320 13.23 3.89 21.40
N LEU A 321 12.67 4.99 20.86
CA LEU A 321 12.95 5.47 19.51
C LEU A 321 13.54 6.89 19.48
N TRP A 322 13.18 7.74 20.45
CA TRP A 322 13.66 9.11 20.52
C TRP A 322 14.21 9.45 21.90
N ASP A 323 15.37 10.10 21.89
CA ASP A 323 15.98 10.67 23.08
C ASP A 323 15.32 12.01 23.45
N GLY A 324 15.43 12.40 24.72
CA GLY A 324 14.93 13.67 25.25
C GLY A 324 13.49 13.64 25.79
N GLU A 325 13.00 14.82 26.13
CA GLU A 325 11.65 15.00 26.67
C GLU A 325 10.59 14.89 25.58
N HIS A 326 9.40 14.44 25.99
CA HIS A 326 8.21 14.39 25.16
C HIS A 326 7.00 14.86 25.97
N PRO A 327 5.96 15.40 25.31
CA PRO A 327 4.69 15.66 25.97
C PRO A 327 4.10 14.37 26.49
N ASP A 328 3.44 14.43 27.65
CA ASP A 328 2.60 13.33 28.09
C ASP A 328 1.38 13.22 27.18
N PHE A 329 1.40 12.28 26.23
CA PHE A 329 0.33 12.07 25.26
C PHE A 329 -0.95 11.54 25.90
N THR A 330 -0.90 11.09 27.17
CA THR A 330 -2.11 10.66 27.89
C THR A 330 -2.90 11.85 28.43
N SER A 331 -2.23 12.94 28.82
CA SER A 331 -2.86 14.21 29.21
C SER A 331 -3.09 15.15 28.03
N GLN A 332 -2.22 15.11 27.01
CA GLN A 332 -2.26 16.00 25.83
C GLN A 332 -2.34 15.21 24.51
N PRO A 333 -3.41 14.42 24.28
CA PRO A 333 -3.54 13.55 23.10
C PRO A 333 -3.64 14.33 21.78
N GLU A 334 -4.06 15.58 21.81
CA GLU A 334 -4.14 16.48 20.64
C GLU A 334 -2.78 16.76 20.00
N LYS A 335 -1.68 16.74 20.77
CA LYS A 335 -0.32 16.98 20.25
C LYS A 335 0.12 15.95 19.20
N ILE A 336 -0.54 14.80 19.13
CA ILE A 336 -0.23 13.76 18.12
C ILE A 336 -0.41 14.27 16.69
N VAL A 337 -1.25 15.27 16.42
CA VAL A 337 -1.40 15.77 15.05
C VAL A 337 -0.34 16.80 14.65
N ASP A 338 0.41 17.31 15.62
CA ASP A 338 1.46 18.29 15.40
C ASP A 338 2.79 17.60 15.01
N PHE A 339 3.61 18.29 14.23
CA PHE A 339 4.97 17.84 13.97
C PHE A 339 5.85 18.06 15.22
N PRO A 340 6.76 17.11 15.58
CA PRO A 340 7.10 15.87 14.88
C PRO A 340 6.23 14.66 15.25
N PHE A 341 5.31 14.81 16.19
CA PHE A 341 4.58 13.69 16.81
C PHE A 341 3.64 12.95 15.85
N ASN A 342 3.13 13.62 14.83
CA ASN A 342 2.34 12.98 13.76
C ASN A 342 3.13 11.94 12.97
N ILE A 343 4.41 12.19 12.70
CA ILE A 343 5.33 11.25 12.06
C ILE A 343 5.82 10.23 13.09
N ARG A 344 6.22 10.67 14.28
CA ARG A 344 6.75 9.79 15.34
C ARG A 344 5.73 8.74 15.78
N SER A 345 4.45 9.10 15.93
CA SER A 345 3.40 8.12 16.26
C SER A 345 3.23 7.06 15.17
N ALA A 346 3.36 7.42 13.89
CA ALA A 346 3.32 6.47 12.77
C ALA A 346 4.55 5.54 12.77
N VAL A 347 5.74 6.09 13.00
CA VAL A 347 6.98 5.30 13.13
C VAL A 347 6.92 4.37 14.34
N TRP A 348 6.43 4.85 15.48
CA TRP A 348 6.25 4.03 16.66
C TRP A 348 5.28 2.88 16.39
N PHE A 349 4.11 3.15 15.79
CA PHE A 349 3.17 2.10 15.43
C PHE A 349 3.81 1.05 14.52
N TRP A 350 4.57 1.51 13.51
CA TRP A 350 5.30 0.66 12.58
C TRP A 350 6.30 -0.28 13.27
N VAL A 351 7.07 0.24 14.23
CA VAL A 351 8.07 -0.54 14.98
C VAL A 351 7.43 -1.43 16.04
N ALA A 352 6.54 -0.88 16.87
CA ALA A 352 5.88 -1.57 17.98
C ALA A 352 5.07 -2.78 17.50
N ASN A 353 4.37 -2.65 16.36
CA ASN A 353 3.59 -3.73 15.76
C ASN A 353 4.39 -4.62 14.81
N LYS A 354 5.71 -4.39 14.71
CA LYS A 354 6.64 -5.11 13.82
C LYS A 354 6.17 -5.19 12.37
N VAL A 355 5.55 -4.11 11.88
CA VAL A 355 4.98 -4.06 10.53
C VAL A 355 6.06 -4.25 9.47
N TYR A 356 7.29 -3.81 9.75
CA TYR A 356 8.46 -3.99 8.90
C TYR A 356 8.75 -5.46 8.54
N GLU A 357 8.45 -6.43 9.41
CA GLU A 357 8.65 -7.85 9.10
C GLU A 357 7.75 -8.33 7.95
N ARG A 358 6.58 -7.68 7.76
CA ARG A 358 5.70 -7.94 6.61
C ARG A 358 6.24 -7.25 5.36
N ALA A 359 6.78 -6.05 5.51
CA ALA A 359 7.40 -5.30 4.42
C ALA A 359 8.64 -6.00 3.85
N ASP A 360 9.39 -6.73 4.68
CA ASP A 360 10.56 -7.50 4.26
C ASP A 360 10.24 -8.65 3.29
N GLN A 361 8.96 -8.98 3.10
CA GLN A 361 8.50 -9.97 2.11
C GLN A 361 8.55 -9.44 0.67
N GLY A 362 9.01 -8.20 0.46
CA GLY A 362 9.33 -7.63 -0.84
C GLY A 362 8.20 -6.79 -1.45
N ALA A 363 8.22 -6.65 -2.78
CA ALA A 363 7.37 -5.72 -3.54
C ALA A 363 6.09 -6.34 -4.12
N SER A 364 5.66 -7.50 -3.63
CA SER A 364 4.44 -8.16 -4.14
C SER A 364 3.17 -7.56 -3.54
N ASP A 365 2.06 -7.65 -4.27
CA ASP A 365 0.73 -7.25 -3.78
C ASP A 365 0.34 -7.99 -2.48
N ASN A 366 0.76 -9.25 -2.36
CA ASN A 366 0.59 -10.04 -1.15
C ASN A 366 1.40 -9.49 0.05
N ALA A 367 2.59 -8.92 -0.20
CA ALA A 367 3.35 -8.24 0.85
C ALA A 367 2.64 -6.95 1.29
N VAL A 368 2.09 -6.17 0.34
CA VAL A 368 1.28 -4.97 0.64
C VAL A 368 0.06 -5.34 1.47
N GLU A 369 -0.66 -6.41 1.10
CA GLU A 369 -1.81 -6.91 1.84
C GLU A 369 -1.47 -7.25 3.28
N LYS A 370 -0.41 -8.04 3.51
CA LYS A 370 0.07 -8.38 4.87
C LYS A 370 0.50 -7.16 5.70
N VAL A 371 1.04 -6.12 5.06
CA VAL A 371 1.32 -4.84 5.71
C VAL A 371 0.01 -4.13 6.05
N THR A 372 -0.94 -4.10 5.13
CA THR A 372 -2.26 -3.49 5.34
C THR A 372 -3.04 -4.18 6.44
N GLU A 373 -3.02 -5.51 6.56
CA GLU A 373 -3.69 -6.23 7.65
C GLU A 373 -3.28 -5.72 9.04
N LYS A 374 -2.02 -5.28 9.20
CA LYS A 374 -1.51 -4.76 10.47
C LYS A 374 -1.97 -3.33 10.76
N ILE A 375 -2.07 -2.49 9.73
CA ILE A 375 -2.43 -1.07 9.88
C ILE A 375 -3.95 -0.88 9.85
N ASN A 376 -4.63 -1.61 8.96
CA ASN A 376 -6.07 -1.57 8.75
C ASN A 376 -6.60 -3.00 8.55
N PRO A 377 -6.95 -3.72 9.63
CA PRO A 377 -7.41 -5.12 9.57
C PRO A 377 -8.65 -5.35 8.70
N ALA A 378 -9.43 -4.30 8.41
CA ALA A 378 -10.58 -4.38 7.52
C ALA A 378 -10.21 -4.36 6.02
N LEU A 379 -8.92 -4.23 5.69
CA LEU A 379 -8.38 -4.19 4.33
C LEU A 379 -9.04 -3.14 3.42
N LYS A 380 -9.58 -2.07 4.01
CA LYS A 380 -10.22 -1.00 3.22
C LYS A 380 -9.17 -0.33 2.33
N HIS A 381 -9.54 -0.15 1.07
CA HIS A 381 -8.72 0.49 0.03
C HIS A 381 -7.39 -0.26 -0.24
N LEU A 382 -7.38 -1.60 -0.10
CA LEU A 382 -6.20 -2.41 -0.38
C LEU A 382 -5.68 -2.23 -1.83
N ASP A 383 -6.59 -2.14 -2.79
CA ASP A 383 -6.31 -1.84 -4.19
C ASP A 383 -5.55 -0.52 -4.36
N MET A 384 -5.98 0.53 -3.64
CA MET A 384 -5.30 1.83 -3.64
C MET A 384 -3.95 1.79 -2.94
N ARG A 385 -3.80 1.04 -1.85
CA ARG A 385 -2.50 0.84 -1.19
C ARG A 385 -1.50 0.12 -2.09
N GLN A 386 -1.94 -0.91 -2.79
CA GLN A 386 -1.15 -1.61 -3.81
C GLN A 386 -0.79 -0.68 -4.97
N HIS A 387 -1.74 0.15 -5.43
CA HIS A 387 -1.47 1.18 -6.44
C HIS A 387 -0.41 2.19 -5.96
N ASN A 388 -0.58 2.78 -4.77
CA ASN A 388 0.36 3.73 -4.18
C ASN A 388 1.75 3.11 -4.05
N PHE A 389 1.84 1.87 -3.59
CA PHE A 389 3.09 1.15 -3.48
C PHE A 389 3.80 0.99 -4.84
N ARG A 390 3.09 0.44 -5.83
CA ARG A 390 3.68 0.12 -7.15
C ARG A 390 4.05 1.36 -7.95
N THR A 391 3.27 2.43 -7.84
CA THR A 391 3.36 3.58 -8.76
C THR A 391 4.07 4.79 -8.16
N LEU A 392 4.02 4.96 -6.82
CA LEU A 392 4.56 6.15 -6.16
C LEU A 392 5.78 5.80 -5.32
N THR A 393 5.64 4.87 -4.37
CA THR A 393 6.63 4.75 -3.30
C THR A 393 7.76 3.80 -3.66
N TYR A 394 7.48 2.60 -4.17
CA TYR A 394 8.52 1.67 -4.56
C TYR A 394 9.45 2.22 -5.65
N PRO A 395 8.95 2.89 -6.71
CA PRO A 395 9.81 3.55 -7.70
C PRO A 395 10.59 4.74 -7.12
N ALA A 396 10.08 5.44 -6.11
CA ALA A 396 10.81 6.56 -5.51
C ALA A 396 12.04 6.08 -4.73
N PHE A 397 12.00 4.90 -4.13
CA PHE A 397 13.09 4.34 -3.33
C PHE A 397 13.94 3.30 -4.07
N LYS A 398 13.62 2.96 -5.32
CA LYS A 398 14.37 2.03 -6.18
C LYS A 398 15.28 2.80 -7.13
#